data_AF-A0AA39CI74-F1
#
_entry.id   AF-A0AA39CI74-F1
#
_cell.length_a   1.000
_cell.length_b   1.000
_cell.length_c   1.000
_cell.angle_alpha   90.00
_cell.angle_beta   90.00
_cell.angle_gamma   90.00
#
_symmetry.space_group_name_H-M   'P 1'
#
loop_
_entity.id
_entity.type
_entity.pdbx_description
1 polymer ?
#
loop_
_entity_poly.entity_id
_entity_poly.type
_entity_poly.pdbx_seq_one_letter_code
_entity_poly.pdbx_strand_id
1 'polypeptide(L)'
;MPGGKFHSPIWKLYALYGTVDYVYGWPAWNGHVGFTAAQASLNAAETAMYIYYFSAIWRNASGQLLKARDVRGFFLGEEENSVRGPGVAKAVLYLFSAAVMTLSKTVLYWLNEYFSGFANIGHNSAYNLVFLWIIPNGLWLIFPIYIIYLLGAEILDAMDGTHAEKEE
;
A
#
# COMPACT_ATOMS: atom_id res chain seq x y z
N MET A 1 11.55 18.68 5.18
CA MET A 1 12.94 18.22 5.47
C MET A 1 13.55 19.04 6.60
N PRO A 2 14.62 18.57 7.26
CA PRO A 2 15.36 19.33 8.26
C PRO A 2 15.62 20.78 7.83
N GLY A 3 15.34 21.74 8.72
CA GLY A 3 15.46 23.18 8.42
C GLY A 3 14.18 23.85 7.92
N GLY A 4 13.11 23.10 7.61
CA GLY A 4 11.81 23.66 7.25
C GLY A 4 10.91 23.97 8.46
N LYS A 5 10.06 25.01 8.35
CA LYS A 5 9.12 25.44 9.41
C LYS A 5 8.20 24.32 9.91
N PHE A 6 7.78 23.43 9.02
CA PHE A 6 6.88 22.32 9.34
C PHE A 6 7.61 21.04 9.75
N HIS A 7 8.95 21.01 9.76
CA HIS A 7 9.68 19.77 9.98
C HIS A 7 9.49 19.19 11.39
N SER A 8 9.44 20.06 12.40
CA SER A 8 9.24 19.67 13.79
C SER A 8 7.80 20.00 14.24
N PRO A 9 7.15 19.14 15.04
CA PRO A 9 7.63 17.86 15.58
C PRO A 9 7.31 16.64 14.70
N ILE A 10 6.32 16.76 13.80
CA ILE A 10 5.67 15.61 13.13
C ILE A 10 6.63 14.91 12.15
N TRP A 11 7.39 15.67 11.37
CA TRP A 11 8.22 15.14 10.29
C TRP A 11 9.67 14.87 10.71
N LYS A 12 9.95 14.91 12.01
CA LYS A 12 11.32 14.74 12.54
C LYS A 12 11.87 13.34 12.24
N LEU A 13 11.04 12.29 12.33
CA LEU A 13 11.45 10.92 12.02
C LEU A 13 11.82 10.74 10.54
N TYR A 14 11.17 11.48 9.65
CA TYR A 14 11.48 11.46 8.21
C TYR A 14 12.84 12.09 7.87
N ALA A 15 13.46 12.82 8.80
CA ALA A 15 14.85 13.26 8.63
C ALA A 15 15.78 12.06 8.49
N LEU A 16 15.62 11.05 9.36
CA LEU A 16 16.42 9.84 9.33
C LEU A 16 16.21 9.07 8.02
N TYR A 17 14.96 8.99 7.56
CA TYR A 17 14.65 8.30 6.31
C TYR A 17 15.33 8.97 5.11
N GLY A 18 15.30 10.31 5.02
CA GLY A 18 15.99 11.05 3.97
C GLY A 18 17.53 10.99 4.04
N THR A 19 18.10 10.52 5.14
CA THR A 19 19.55 10.22 5.24
C THR A 19 19.90 8.80 4.83
N VAL A 20 18.96 7.86 4.97
CA VAL A 20 19.11 6.47 4.53
C VAL A 20 18.84 6.37 3.04
N ASP A 21 17.78 7.01 2.56
CA ASP A 21 17.43 7.02 1.15
C ASP A 21 17.39 8.44 0.60
N TYR A 22 18.35 8.73 -0.26
CA TYR A 22 18.49 10.05 -0.87
C TYR A 22 17.40 10.39 -1.87
N VAL A 23 16.58 9.43 -2.33
CA VAL A 23 15.40 9.69 -3.15
C VAL A 23 14.37 10.54 -2.39
N TYR A 24 14.35 10.43 -1.06
CA TYR A 24 13.53 11.25 -0.16
C TYR A 24 14.32 12.38 0.52
N GLY A 25 15.58 12.58 0.13
CA GLY A 25 16.51 13.51 0.75
C GLY A 25 16.77 14.78 -0.07
N TRP A 26 17.64 15.63 0.48
CA TRP A 26 18.12 16.83 -0.20
C TRP A 26 18.76 16.57 -1.57
N PRO A 27 19.50 15.46 -1.81
CA PRO A 27 20.07 15.18 -3.13
C PRO A 27 19.00 15.09 -4.23
N ALA A 28 17.92 14.33 -4.02
CA ALA A 28 16.84 14.22 -4.98
C ALA A 28 16.06 15.54 -5.17
N TRP A 29 15.83 16.29 -4.09
CA TRP A 29 15.18 17.60 -4.15
C TRP A 29 15.99 18.61 -4.98
N ASN A 30 17.28 18.77 -4.66
CA ASN A 30 18.16 19.71 -5.35
C ASN A 30 18.47 19.26 -6.79
N GLY A 31 18.51 17.95 -7.03
CA GLY A 31 18.70 17.37 -8.36
C GLY A 31 17.43 17.34 -9.23
N HIS A 32 16.30 17.87 -8.74
CA HIS A 32 15.00 17.85 -9.43
C HIS A 32 14.58 16.45 -9.90
N VAL A 33 14.84 15.43 -9.07
CA VAL A 33 14.46 14.04 -9.35
C VAL A 33 12.94 13.89 -9.20
N GLY A 34 12.24 13.64 -10.30
CA GLY A 34 10.78 13.60 -10.34
C GLY A 34 10.12 12.35 -9.74
N PHE A 35 10.89 11.27 -9.50
CA PHE A 35 10.36 9.96 -9.11
C PHE A 35 9.53 10.02 -7.82
N THR A 36 10.06 10.63 -6.77
CA THR A 36 9.41 10.74 -5.45
C THR A 36 8.09 11.53 -5.53
N ALA A 37 8.08 12.63 -6.30
CA ALA A 37 6.87 13.43 -6.49
C ALA A 37 5.80 12.65 -7.28
N ALA A 38 6.20 11.93 -8.32
CA ALA A 38 5.30 11.08 -9.10
C ALA A 38 4.69 9.96 -8.25
N GLN A 39 5.49 9.29 -7.42
CA GLN A 39 4.98 8.30 -6.46
C GLN A 39 3.98 8.93 -5.48
N ALA A 40 4.28 10.12 -4.95
CA ALA A 40 3.39 10.83 -4.04
C ALA A 40 2.05 11.20 -4.69
N SER A 41 2.02 11.57 -5.98
CA SER A 41 0.78 11.80 -6.72
C SER A 41 -0.10 10.56 -6.77
N LEU A 42 0.50 9.38 -6.98
CA LEU A 42 -0.24 8.13 -6.93
C LEU A 42 -0.68 7.76 -5.51
N ASN A 43 0.09 8.11 -4.47
CA ASN A 43 -0.38 7.95 -3.08
C ASN A 43 -1.62 8.79 -2.77
N ALA A 44 -1.77 9.97 -3.39
CA ALA A 44 -3.00 10.76 -3.27
C ALA A 44 -4.21 10.02 -3.89
N ALA A 45 -4.02 9.38 -5.05
CA ALA A 45 -5.05 8.55 -5.68
C ALA A 45 -5.42 7.34 -4.83
N GLU A 46 -4.43 6.60 -4.31
CA GLU A 46 -4.66 5.48 -3.38
C GLU A 46 -5.42 5.93 -2.13
N THR A 47 -5.05 7.08 -1.57
CA THR A 47 -5.72 7.62 -0.36
C THR A 47 -7.21 7.85 -0.63
N ALA A 48 -7.57 8.36 -1.80
CA ALA A 48 -8.97 8.53 -2.19
C ALA A 48 -9.70 7.17 -2.31
N MET A 49 -9.04 6.16 -2.88
CA MET A 49 -9.58 4.79 -2.96
C MET A 49 -9.78 4.18 -1.57
N TYR A 50 -8.81 4.34 -0.66
CA TYR A 50 -8.90 3.86 0.72
C TYR A 50 -9.99 4.57 1.52
N ILE A 51 -10.18 5.88 1.34
CA ILE A 51 -11.29 6.61 1.95
C ILE A 51 -12.64 6.04 1.50
N TYR A 52 -12.79 5.76 0.21
CA TYR A 52 -14.02 5.15 -0.31
C TYR A 52 -14.22 3.75 0.27
N TYR A 53 -13.17 2.90 0.24
CA TYR A 53 -13.22 1.56 0.81
C TYR A 53 -13.66 1.60 2.26
N PHE A 54 -12.97 2.39 3.09
CA PHE A 54 -13.30 2.55 4.50
C PHE A 54 -14.73 3.04 4.69
N SER A 55 -15.17 4.04 3.93
CA SER A 55 -16.53 4.57 4.03
C SER A 55 -17.60 3.54 3.67
N ALA A 56 -17.37 2.73 2.64
CA ALA A 56 -18.30 1.70 2.22
C ALA A 56 -18.38 0.57 3.25
N ILE A 57 -17.24 0.12 3.77
CA ILE A 57 -17.20 -0.92 4.80
C ILE A 57 -17.83 -0.41 6.10
N TRP A 58 -17.48 0.80 6.56
CA TRP A 58 -18.01 1.38 7.79
C TRP A 58 -19.54 1.50 7.79
N ARG A 59 -20.13 1.84 6.64
CA ARG A 59 -21.59 1.97 6.50
C ARG A 59 -22.33 0.64 6.48
N ASN A 60 -21.68 -0.42 5.99
CA ASN A 60 -22.31 -1.73 5.79
C ASN A 60 -21.91 -2.77 6.86
N ALA A 61 -20.93 -2.45 7.72
CA ALA A 61 -20.48 -3.37 8.76
C ALA A 61 -21.44 -3.40 9.96
N SER A 62 -21.82 -4.59 10.41
CA SER A 62 -22.80 -4.86 11.47
C SER A 62 -22.29 -4.64 12.91
N GLY A 63 -21.33 -3.72 13.13
CA GLY A 63 -20.74 -3.47 14.46
C GLY A 63 -19.79 -4.56 14.97
N GLN A 64 -19.54 -5.62 14.18
CA GLN A 64 -18.58 -6.69 14.49
C GLN A 64 -17.23 -6.56 13.74
N LEU A 65 -17.04 -5.51 12.93
CA LEU A 65 -15.90 -5.33 12.01
C LEU A 65 -14.50 -5.48 12.63
N LEU A 66 -14.34 -5.17 13.92
CA LEU A 66 -13.04 -5.22 14.63
C LEU A 66 -12.93 -6.40 15.60
N LYS A 67 -13.91 -7.31 15.64
CA LYS A 67 -13.85 -8.53 16.46
C LYS A 67 -13.26 -9.69 15.64
N ALA A 68 -11.99 -9.55 15.24
CA ALA A 68 -11.24 -10.73 14.80
C ALA A 68 -11.02 -11.62 16.03
N ARG A 69 -11.51 -12.87 16.00
CA ARG A 69 -11.40 -13.79 17.15
C ARG A 69 -10.00 -14.40 17.25
N ASP A 70 -9.27 -14.45 16.13
CA ASP A 70 -7.93 -15.01 16.04
C ASP A 70 -7.07 -14.29 14.98
N VAL A 71 -5.75 -14.43 15.07
CA VAL A 71 -4.76 -13.91 14.11
C VAL A 71 -5.04 -14.45 12.71
N ARG A 72 -5.48 -15.71 12.61
CA ARG A 72 -5.88 -16.31 11.34
C ARG A 72 -7.09 -15.60 10.73
N GLY A 73 -8.09 -15.28 11.53
CA GLY A 73 -9.26 -14.50 11.11
C GLY A 73 -8.91 -13.05 10.74
N PHE A 74 -7.90 -12.46 11.38
CA PHE A 74 -7.40 -11.14 11.01
C PHE A 74 -6.72 -11.12 9.62
N PHE A 75 -5.97 -12.17 9.27
CA PHE A 75 -5.26 -12.24 7.99
C PHE A 75 -6.08 -12.83 6.83
N LEU A 76 -6.97 -13.79 7.09
CA LEU A 76 -7.74 -14.50 6.05
C LEU A 76 -9.21 -14.05 5.97
N GLY A 77 -9.68 -13.25 6.92
CA GLY A 77 -11.10 -12.95 7.07
C GLY A 77 -11.85 -14.09 7.78
N GLU A 78 -13.02 -13.77 8.34
CA GLU A 78 -13.95 -14.75 8.92
C GLU A 78 -15.29 -14.63 8.18
N GLU A 79 -15.87 -15.73 7.72
CA GLU A 79 -17.16 -15.74 7.01
C GLU A 79 -18.29 -15.11 7.85
N GLU A 80 -18.25 -15.31 9.17
CA GLU A 80 -19.21 -14.72 10.12
C GLU A 80 -19.18 -13.17 10.12
N ASN A 81 -18.07 -12.56 9.66
CA ASN A 81 -17.89 -11.11 9.57
C ASN A 81 -18.06 -10.57 8.13
N SER A 82 -18.70 -11.33 7.23
CA SER A 82 -18.89 -10.90 5.84
C SER A 82 -19.72 -9.60 5.77
N VAL A 83 -19.14 -8.57 5.14
CA VAL A 83 -19.79 -7.27 4.95
C VAL A 83 -20.57 -7.33 3.64
N ARG A 84 -21.88 -7.07 3.70
CA ARG A 84 -22.77 -7.07 2.53
C ARG A 84 -23.55 -5.77 2.47
N GLY A 85 -23.76 -5.26 1.26
CA GLY A 85 -24.61 -4.10 1.03
C GLY A 85 -24.17 -3.22 -0.16
N PRO A 86 -24.90 -2.12 -0.41
CA PRO A 86 -24.63 -1.24 -1.54
C PRO A 86 -23.20 -0.67 -1.49
N GLY A 87 -22.50 -0.77 -2.62
CA GLY A 87 -21.15 -0.22 -2.77
C GLY A 87 -20.01 -1.09 -2.25
N VAL A 88 -20.27 -2.21 -1.56
CA VAL A 88 -19.21 -3.12 -1.08
C VAL A 88 -18.43 -3.73 -2.24
N ALA A 89 -19.09 -4.19 -3.30
CA ALA A 89 -18.41 -4.70 -4.50
C ALA A 89 -17.47 -3.64 -5.13
N LYS A 90 -17.90 -2.37 -5.17
CA LYS A 90 -17.04 -1.28 -5.65
C LYS A 90 -15.87 -1.01 -4.70
N ALA A 91 -16.09 -1.15 -3.40
CA ALA A 91 -15.04 -1.03 -2.40
C ALA A 91 -13.96 -2.09 -2.61
N VAL A 92 -14.34 -3.35 -2.82
CA VAL A 92 -13.43 -4.45 -3.15
C VAL A 92 -12.61 -4.13 -4.40
N LEU A 93 -13.25 -3.67 -5.48
CA LEU A 93 -12.54 -3.26 -6.70
C LEU A 93 -11.56 -2.11 -6.48
N TYR A 94 -11.91 -1.12 -5.66
CA TYR A 94 -11.02 0.00 -5.35
C TYR A 94 -9.84 -0.42 -4.50
N LEU A 95 -10.04 -1.32 -3.52
CA LEU A 95 -8.95 -1.87 -2.72
C LEU A 95 -8.01 -2.73 -3.57
N PHE A 96 -8.56 -3.58 -4.43
CA PHE A 96 -7.78 -4.36 -5.41
C PHE A 96 -6.94 -3.44 -6.31
N SER A 97 -7.55 -2.41 -6.88
CA SER A 97 -6.86 -1.44 -7.76
C SER A 97 -5.77 -0.67 -7.01
N ALA A 98 -6.03 -0.26 -5.77
CA ALA A 98 -5.04 0.41 -4.93
C ALA A 98 -3.86 -0.53 -4.61
N ALA A 99 -4.11 -1.81 -4.31
CA ALA A 99 -3.07 -2.79 -4.07
C ALA A 99 -2.18 -3.02 -5.31
N VAL A 100 -2.77 -3.13 -6.51
CA VAL A 100 -2.01 -3.20 -7.78
C VAL A 100 -1.15 -1.95 -7.96
N MET A 101 -1.68 -0.76 -7.66
CA MET A 101 -0.95 0.50 -7.76
C MET A 101 0.23 0.56 -6.76
N THR A 102 0.01 0.13 -5.51
CA THR A 102 1.05 0.06 -4.49
C THR A 102 2.16 -0.89 -4.95
N LEU A 103 1.81 -2.11 -5.36
CA LEU A 103 2.78 -3.09 -5.85
C LEU A 103 3.60 -2.53 -7.02
N SER A 104 2.92 -1.96 -8.02
CA SER A 104 3.57 -1.43 -9.23
C SER A 104 4.58 -0.34 -8.89
N LYS A 105 4.23 0.58 -7.99
CA LYS A 105 5.15 1.64 -7.54
C LYS A 105 6.32 1.11 -6.75
N THR A 106 6.09 0.14 -5.88
CA THR A 106 7.16 -0.45 -5.08
C THR A 106 8.13 -1.21 -5.98
N VAL A 107 7.64 -1.97 -6.97
CA VAL A 107 8.50 -2.60 -7.99
C VAL A 107 9.30 -1.56 -8.76
N LEU A 108 8.66 -0.51 -9.27
CA LEU A 108 9.36 0.57 -9.98
C LEU A 108 10.42 1.25 -9.12
N TYR A 109 10.18 1.40 -7.82
CA TYR A 109 11.13 1.98 -6.90
C TYR A 109 12.38 1.11 -6.70
N TRP A 110 12.20 -0.20 -6.51
CA TRP A 110 13.32 -1.14 -6.45
C TRP A 110 14.10 -1.20 -7.76
N LEU A 111 13.40 -1.19 -8.90
CA LEU A 111 14.03 -1.15 -10.21
C LEU A 111 14.78 0.16 -10.45
N ASN A 112 14.24 1.29 -9.99
CA ASN A 112 14.92 2.59 -10.08
C ASN A 112 16.25 2.58 -9.31
N GLU A 113 16.29 1.97 -8.11
CA GLU A 113 17.54 1.80 -7.38
C GLU A 113 18.51 0.87 -8.10
N TYR A 114 18.03 -0.26 -8.62
CA TYR A 114 18.88 -1.18 -9.37
C TYR A 114 19.50 -0.53 -10.63
N PHE A 115 18.68 0.14 -11.44
CA PHE A 115 19.14 0.77 -12.69
C PHE A 115 19.94 2.06 -12.49
N SER A 116 19.85 2.69 -11.32
CA SER A 116 20.70 3.82 -10.95
C SER A 116 22.02 3.40 -10.30
N GLY A 117 22.30 2.09 -10.20
CA GLY A 117 23.52 1.59 -9.55
C GLY A 117 23.51 1.82 -8.04
N PHE A 118 22.33 1.76 -7.41
CA PHE A 118 22.11 2.00 -5.99
C PHE A 118 22.52 3.40 -5.53
N ALA A 119 22.34 4.41 -6.40
CA ALA A 119 22.80 5.78 -6.15
C ALA A 119 22.21 6.40 -4.88
N ASN A 120 20.98 6.02 -4.49
CA ASN A 120 20.32 6.63 -3.32
C ASN A 120 20.52 5.88 -2.02
N ILE A 121 20.94 4.60 -2.07
CA ILE A 121 21.01 3.72 -0.90
C ILE A 121 22.38 3.06 -0.69
N GLY A 122 23.27 3.10 -1.68
CA GLY A 122 24.55 2.39 -1.67
C GLY A 122 25.56 2.92 -0.65
N HIS A 123 25.34 4.11 -0.09
CA HIS A 123 26.18 4.69 0.97
C HIS A 123 25.90 4.11 2.36
N ASN A 124 24.81 3.35 2.53
CA ASN A 124 24.43 2.80 3.83
C ASN A 124 25.29 1.61 4.24
N SER A 125 25.43 1.43 5.56
CA SER A 125 25.88 0.16 6.11
C SER A 125 24.87 -0.95 5.80
N ALA A 126 25.33 -2.20 5.70
CA ALA A 126 24.45 -3.35 5.46
C ALA A 126 23.31 -3.45 6.51
N TYR A 127 23.60 -3.10 7.77
CA TYR A 127 22.60 -3.06 8.83
C TYR A 127 21.48 -2.04 8.54
N ASN A 128 21.85 -0.79 8.24
CA ASN A 128 20.85 0.25 7.94
C ASN A 128 20.06 -0.10 6.68
N LEU A 129 20.73 -0.62 5.65
CA LEU A 129 20.08 -1.04 4.42
C LEU A 129 19.04 -2.14 4.69
N VAL A 130 19.38 -3.18 5.45
CA VAL A 130 18.45 -4.28 5.75
C VAL A 130 17.25 -3.79 6.57
N PHE A 131 17.48 -3.10 7.68
CA PHE A 131 16.42 -2.78 8.64
C PHE A 131 15.62 -1.53 8.31
N LEU A 132 16.22 -0.54 7.65
CA LEU A 132 15.58 0.74 7.38
C LEU A 132 15.11 0.87 5.92
N TRP A 133 15.56 0.00 5.02
CA TRP A 133 15.16 0.04 3.61
C TRP A 133 14.57 -1.28 3.10
N ILE A 134 15.29 -2.41 3.20
CA ILE A 134 14.84 -3.69 2.62
C ILE A 134 13.59 -4.21 3.32
N ILE A 135 13.60 -4.35 4.64
CA ILE A 135 12.46 -4.92 5.38
C ILE A 135 11.20 -4.04 5.20
N PRO A 136 11.23 -2.71 5.44
CA PRO A 136 10.05 -1.87 5.29
C PRO A 136 9.49 -1.91 3.86
N ASN A 137 10.35 -1.75 2.84
CA ASN A 137 9.90 -1.73 1.45
C ASN A 137 9.53 -3.13 0.93
N GLY A 138 10.14 -4.19 1.45
CA GLY A 138 9.82 -5.58 1.13
C GLY A 138 8.43 -5.98 1.61
N LEU A 139 8.00 -5.49 2.78
CA LEU A 139 6.62 -5.67 3.23
C LEU A 139 5.62 -5.06 2.23
N TRP A 140 5.99 -3.96 1.55
CA TRP A 140 5.15 -3.26 0.58
C TRP A 140 5.13 -3.95 -0.80
N LEU A 141 5.88 -5.05 -0.94
CA LEU A 141 5.70 -6.02 -2.02
C LEU A 141 4.77 -7.14 -1.57
N ILE A 142 5.01 -7.70 -0.38
CA ILE A 142 4.31 -8.88 0.13
C ILE A 142 2.83 -8.60 0.38
N PHE A 143 2.49 -7.54 1.12
CA PHE A 143 1.11 -7.27 1.49
C PHE A 143 0.21 -6.95 0.28
N PRO A 144 0.62 -6.11 -0.69
CA PRO A 144 -0.20 -5.88 -1.86
C PRO A 144 -0.38 -7.13 -2.72
N ILE A 145 0.65 -7.96 -2.88
CA ILE A 145 0.53 -9.25 -3.59
C ILE A 145 -0.54 -10.13 -2.93
N TYR A 146 -0.51 -10.22 -1.60
CA TYR A 146 -1.49 -10.99 -0.85
C TYR A 146 -2.92 -10.45 -1.00
N ILE A 147 -3.10 -9.13 -0.91
CA ILE A 147 -4.41 -8.47 -1.11
C ILE A 147 -4.93 -8.70 -2.53
N ILE A 148 -4.07 -8.57 -3.54
CA ILE A 148 -4.42 -8.83 -4.95
C ILE A 148 -4.88 -10.28 -5.12
N TYR A 149 -4.15 -11.24 -4.53
CA TYR A 149 -4.51 -12.65 -4.61
C TYR A 149 -5.88 -12.93 -3.98
N LEU A 150 -6.10 -12.48 -2.74
CA LEU A 150 -7.36 -12.72 -2.02
C LEU A 150 -8.55 -12.07 -2.72
N LEU A 151 -8.49 -10.76 -2.96
CA LEU A 151 -9.61 -10.04 -3.57
C LEU A 151 -9.82 -10.44 -5.03
N GLY A 152 -8.75 -10.79 -5.74
CA GLY A 152 -8.83 -11.32 -7.09
C GLY A 152 -9.60 -12.64 -7.14
N ALA A 153 -9.31 -13.56 -6.22
CA ALA A 153 -10.06 -14.81 -6.09
C ALA A 153 -11.55 -14.55 -5.78
N GLU A 154 -11.85 -13.68 -4.81
CA GLU A 154 -13.23 -13.32 -4.46
C GLU A 154 -14.01 -12.70 -5.64
N ILE A 155 -13.35 -11.84 -6.43
CA ILE A 155 -13.95 -11.24 -7.63
C ILE A 155 -14.28 -12.32 -8.66
N LEU A 156 -13.36 -13.26 -8.90
CA LEU A 156 -13.57 -14.36 -9.85
C LEU A 156 -14.70 -15.29 -9.40
N ASP A 157 -14.69 -15.74 -8.14
CA ASP A 157 -15.71 -16.62 -7.58
C ASP A 157 -17.12 -15.99 -7.68
N ALA A 158 -17.23 -14.69 -7.42
CA ALA A 158 -18.49 -13.96 -7.54
C ALA A 158 -18.99 -13.89 -9.00
N MET A 159 -18.07 -13.76 -9.96
CA MET A 159 -18.39 -13.74 -11.40
C MET A 159 -18.80 -15.12 -11.91
N ASP A 160 -18.03 -16.16 -11.58
CA ASP A 160 -18.33 -17.53 -12.00
C ASP A 160 -19.64 -18.05 -11.39
N GLY A 161 -19.92 -17.72 -10.12
CA GLY A 161 -21.20 -18.03 -9.48
C GLY A 161 -22.40 -17.34 -10.13
N THR A 162 -22.24 -16.09 -10.61
CA THR A 162 -23.30 -15.40 -11.36
C THR A 162 -23.52 -15.94 -12.77
N HIS A 163 -22.54 -16.64 -13.35
CA HIS A 163 -22.70 -17.37 -14.60
C HIS A 163 -23.47 -18.68 -14.40
N ALA A 164 -23.21 -19.41 -13.31
CA ALA A 164 -23.91 -20.65 -12.99
C ALA A 164 -25.42 -20.45 -12.74
N GLU A 165 -25.83 -19.38 -12.02
CA GLU A 165 -27.25 -19.10 -11.76
C GLU A 165 -28.06 -18.67 -12.99
N LYS A 166 -27.41 -18.30 -14.11
CA LYS A 166 -28.11 -17.86 -15.33
C LYS A 166 -28.37 -19.00 -16.32
N GLU A 167 -27.77 -20.16 -16.11
CA GLU A 167 -27.90 -21.33 -16.99
C GLU A 167 -28.94 -22.36 -16.49
N GLU A 168 -29.57 -22.13 -15.32
CA GLU A 168 -30.72 -22.88 -14.79
C GLU A 168 -32.05 -22.15 -15.01
#